data_AF-A0A220MBF5-F1
#
_entry.id   AF-A0A220MBF5-F1
#
_cell.length_a   1.000
_cell.length_b   1.000
_cell.length_c   1.000
_cell.angle_alpha   90.00
_cell.angle_beta   90.00
_cell.angle_gamma   90.00
#
_symmetry.space_group_name_H-M   'P 1'
#
loop_
_entity.id
_entity.type
_entity.pdbx_description
1 polymer ?
#
loop_
_entity_poly.entity_id
_entity_poly.type
_entity_poly.pdbx_seq_one_letter_code
_entity_poly.pdbx_strand_id
1 'polypeptide(L)'
;MFNERKALQMTLQAMLEQRMALRRQYVDQDKQLGADIKQLLSRIRELDKEAGIGDEEIQDDVAMSTEEFSDDLMKRMKVRKAHIRHDYVEVAKHIENLLRETMSPMSLADLCSVLKARHQVEFASPYIGVQKSLKYLPQVKVEKDGRKLIFSL
;
A
#
# COMPACT_ATOMS: atom_id res chain seq x y z
N MET A 1 -17.58 19.48 44.02
CA MET A 1 -17.40 20.67 43.16
C MET A 1 -17.04 20.21 41.76
N PHE A 2 -17.61 20.84 40.73
CA PHE A 2 -17.23 20.59 39.34
C PHE A 2 -15.93 21.33 39.07
N ASN A 3 -14.80 20.63 39.17
CA ASN A 3 -13.48 21.25 39.02
C ASN A 3 -13.19 21.45 37.53
N GLU A 4 -12.48 22.51 37.17
CA GLU A 4 -12.09 22.85 35.79
C GLU A 4 -11.47 21.65 35.05
N ARG A 5 -10.64 20.87 35.74
CA ARG A 5 -10.08 19.60 35.22
C ARG A 5 -11.15 18.62 34.73
N LYS A 6 -12.26 18.48 35.45
CA LYS A 6 -13.37 17.59 35.09
C LYS A 6 -14.13 18.13 33.88
N ALA A 7 -14.29 19.46 33.77
CA ALA A 7 -14.88 20.12 32.61
C ALA A 7 -14.04 19.88 31.34
N LEU A 8 -12.72 20.07 31.44
CA LEU A 8 -11.79 19.83 30.34
C LEU A 8 -11.76 18.37 29.92
N GLN A 9 -11.80 17.44 30.88
CA GLN A 9 -11.86 16.01 30.58
C GLN A 9 -13.14 15.61 29.83
N MET A 10 -14.30 16.13 30.25
CA MET A 10 -15.55 15.89 29.55
C MET A 10 -15.55 16.51 28.14
N THR A 11 -14.99 17.71 27.99
CA THR A 11 -14.87 18.39 26.70
C THR A 11 -13.96 17.60 25.76
N LEU A 12 -12.81 17.13 26.24
CA LEU A 12 -11.90 16.30 25.46
C LEU A 12 -12.56 14.99 25.01
N GLN A 13 -13.30 14.34 25.91
CA GLN A 13 -14.02 13.11 25.58
C GLN A 13 -15.04 13.35 24.46
N ALA A 14 -15.86 14.40 24.57
CA ALA A 14 -16.83 14.77 23.53
C ALA A 14 -16.16 15.05 22.17
N MET A 15 -15.02 15.77 22.16
CA MET A 15 -14.29 16.05 20.93
C MET A 15 -13.70 14.77 20.29
N LEU A 16 -13.22 13.83 21.10
CA LEU A 16 -12.70 12.56 20.59
C LEU A 16 -13.82 11.68 20.01
N GLU A 17 -14.99 11.65 20.66
CA GLU A 17 -16.18 10.96 20.15
C GLU A 17 -16.65 11.57 18.82
N GLN A 18 -16.74 12.90 18.75
CA GLN A 18 -17.10 13.63 17.53
C GLN A 18 -16.10 13.34 16.39
N ARG A 19 -14.79 13.31 16.68
CA ARG A 19 -13.76 12.95 15.70
C ARG A 19 -13.93 11.54 15.17
N MET A 20 -14.30 10.58 16.01
CA MET A 20 -14.54 9.20 15.59
C MET A 20 -15.80 9.07 14.74
N ALA A 21 -16.87 9.80 15.08
CA ALA A 21 -18.10 9.84 14.28
C ALA A 21 -17.85 10.41 12.87
N LEU A 22 -17.15 11.54 12.77
CA LEU A 22 -16.80 12.16 11.49
C LEU A 22 -15.96 11.23 10.59
N ARG A 23 -15.02 10.48 11.18
CA ARG A 23 -14.23 9.50 10.43
C ARG A 23 -15.07 8.38 9.85
N ARG A 24 -16.05 7.87 10.62
CA ARG A 24 -16.97 6.84 10.12
C ARG A 24 -17.83 7.38 8.99
N GLN A 25 -18.42 8.56 9.19
CA GLN A 25 -19.24 9.23 8.19
C GLN A 25 -18.48 9.47 6.89
N TYR A 26 -17.21 9.93 6.95
CA TYR A 26 -16.39 10.12 5.77
C TYR A 26 -16.16 8.81 5.01
N VAL A 27 -15.84 7.71 5.72
CA VAL A 27 -15.64 6.40 5.10
C VAL A 27 -16.92 5.89 4.45
N ASP A 28 -18.07 6.10 5.08
CA ASP A 28 -19.35 5.66 4.54
C ASP A 28 -19.79 6.52 3.33
N GLN A 29 -19.53 7.83 3.37
CA GLN A 29 -19.74 8.74 2.24
C GLN A 29 -18.84 8.38 1.04
N ASP A 30 -17.56 8.09 1.28
CA ASP A 30 -16.62 7.68 0.22
C ASP A 30 -17.05 6.37 -0.45
N LYS A 31 -17.53 5.39 0.34
CA LYS A 31 -18.10 4.15 -0.19
C LYS A 31 -19.35 4.40 -1.02
N GLN A 32 -20.25 5.27 -0.55
CA GLN A 32 -21.48 5.61 -1.28
C GLN A 32 -21.14 6.28 -2.61
N LEU A 33 -20.28 7.29 -2.61
CA LEU A 33 -19.81 7.95 -3.82
C LEU A 33 -19.17 6.96 -4.80
N GLY A 34 -18.35 6.03 -4.30
CA GLY A 34 -17.77 4.97 -5.13
C GLY A 34 -18.81 4.02 -5.75
N ALA A 35 -19.94 3.77 -5.06
CA ALA A 35 -21.05 3.00 -5.60
C ALA A 35 -21.82 3.79 -6.67
N ASP A 36 -22.11 5.06 -6.41
CA ASP A 36 -22.82 5.96 -7.33
C ASP A 36 -22.03 6.15 -8.63
N ILE A 37 -20.70 6.35 -8.53
CA ILE A 37 -19.81 6.43 -9.70
C ILE A 37 -19.88 5.14 -10.54
N LYS A 38 -19.89 3.96 -9.91
CA LYS A 38 -19.99 2.68 -10.63
C LYS A 38 -21.33 2.54 -11.34
N GLN A 39 -22.42 2.97 -10.72
CA GLN A 39 -23.75 2.96 -11.35
C GLN A 39 -23.78 3.87 -12.57
N LEU A 40 -23.24 5.09 -12.45
CA LEU A 40 -23.14 6.03 -13.58
C LEU A 40 -22.29 5.46 -14.72
N LEU A 41 -21.10 4.93 -14.44
CA LEU A 41 -20.26 4.31 -15.47
C LEU A 41 -20.93 3.11 -16.15
N SER A 42 -21.67 2.31 -15.39
CA SER A 42 -22.42 1.18 -15.96
C SER A 42 -23.52 1.68 -16.88
N ARG A 43 -24.24 2.73 -16.48
CA ARG A 43 -25.30 3.34 -17.29
C ARG A 43 -24.77 3.99 -18.56
N ILE A 44 -23.62 4.67 -18.50
CA ILE A 44 -22.96 5.24 -19.67
C ILE A 44 -22.63 4.14 -20.67
N ARG A 45 -22.02 3.04 -20.22
CA ARG A 45 -21.69 1.89 -21.09
C ARG A 45 -22.93 1.23 -21.72
N GLU A 46 -24.06 1.20 -21.01
CA GLU A 46 -25.32 0.72 -21.59
C GLU A 46 -25.78 1.63 -22.73
N LEU A 47 -25.76 2.95 -22.50
CA LEU A 47 -26.15 3.94 -23.51
C LEU A 47 -25.22 3.93 -24.73
N ASP A 48 -23.91 3.80 -24.52
CA ASP A 48 -22.93 3.73 -25.62
C ASP A 48 -23.20 2.51 -26.51
N LYS A 49 -23.53 1.36 -25.90
CA LYS A 49 -23.93 0.14 -26.61
C LYS A 49 -25.25 0.31 -27.37
N GLU A 50 -26.24 0.95 -26.75
CA GLU A 50 -27.53 1.24 -27.39
C GLU A 50 -27.38 2.21 -28.58
N ALA A 51 -26.45 3.15 -28.49
CA ALA A 51 -26.15 4.12 -29.53
C ALA A 51 -25.33 3.54 -30.70
N GLY A 52 -24.89 2.27 -30.62
CA GLY A 52 -24.05 1.65 -31.64
C GLY A 52 -22.66 2.29 -31.74
N ILE A 53 -22.21 2.99 -30.69
CA ILE A 53 -20.82 3.42 -30.54
C ILE A 53 -20.05 2.14 -30.20
N GLY A 54 -19.52 1.49 -31.24
CA GLY A 54 -18.83 0.22 -31.15
C GLY A 54 -17.69 0.26 -30.11
N ASP A 55 -17.45 -0.87 -29.46
CA ASP A 55 -16.34 -1.18 -28.54
C ASP A 55 -14.94 -1.06 -29.20
N GLU A 56 -14.79 -0.33 -30.32
CA GLU A 56 -13.57 -0.30 -31.13
C GLU A 56 -12.60 0.84 -30.81
N GLU A 57 -12.95 1.90 -30.05
CA GLU A 57 -12.00 3.00 -29.79
C GLU A 57 -12.11 3.64 -28.39
N ILE A 58 -12.21 2.84 -27.32
CA ILE A 58 -11.97 3.34 -25.94
C ILE A 58 -10.79 2.61 -25.28
N GLN A 59 -9.73 2.37 -26.07
CA GLN A 59 -8.44 1.95 -25.51
C GLN A 59 -7.37 3.05 -25.59
N ASP A 60 -7.63 4.20 -26.24
CA ASP A 60 -6.61 5.25 -26.37
C ASP A 60 -7.10 6.72 -26.23
N ASP A 61 -8.39 6.98 -25.99
CA ASP A 61 -8.92 8.37 -25.98
C ASP A 61 -9.60 8.82 -24.67
N VAL A 62 -9.26 8.18 -23.54
CA VAL A 62 -9.43 8.82 -22.21
C VAL A 62 -8.22 9.72 -21.89
N ALA A 63 -7.54 10.18 -22.95
CA ALA A 63 -6.36 11.02 -22.86
C ALA A 63 -6.61 12.48 -23.23
N MET A 64 -7.82 12.96 -23.52
CA MET A 64 -8.01 14.39 -23.87
C MET A 64 -9.37 14.99 -23.46
N SER A 65 -9.77 14.88 -22.19
CA SER A 65 -10.80 15.79 -21.64
C SER A 65 -10.72 15.95 -20.12
N THR A 66 -9.51 16.20 -19.61
CA THR A 66 -9.28 16.69 -18.24
C THR A 66 -8.53 18.02 -18.29
N GLU A 67 -8.99 18.94 -19.14
CA GLU A 67 -8.70 20.35 -18.93
C GLU A 67 -9.43 20.78 -17.63
N GLU A 68 -8.66 21.33 -16.68
CA GLU A 68 -9.07 21.84 -15.36
C GLU A 68 -9.07 20.90 -14.14
N PHE A 69 -8.25 19.84 -14.13
CA PHE A 69 -7.76 19.33 -12.84
C PHE A 69 -6.38 19.88 -12.54
N SER A 70 -6.36 20.92 -11.69
CA SER A 70 -5.19 21.50 -11.03
C SER A 70 -3.99 20.53 -10.94
N ASP A 71 -2.86 20.94 -11.51
CA ASP A 71 -1.56 20.24 -11.45
C ASP A 71 -1.14 19.86 -10.01
N ASP A 72 -1.70 20.53 -8.99
CA ASP A 72 -1.46 20.22 -7.59
C ASP A 72 -2.19 18.96 -7.09
N LEU A 73 -3.30 18.56 -7.73
CA LEU A 73 -4.01 17.34 -7.38
C LEU A 73 -3.27 16.09 -7.90
N MET A 74 -2.68 16.16 -9.10
CA MET A 74 -1.88 15.07 -9.67
C MET A 74 -0.61 14.78 -8.85
N LYS A 75 0.02 15.80 -8.24
CA LYS A 75 1.18 15.59 -7.36
C LYS A 75 0.85 14.92 -6.03
N ARG A 76 -0.40 14.99 -5.57
CA ARG A 76 -0.86 14.36 -4.31
C ARG A 76 -1.47 12.98 -4.49
N MET A 77 -1.75 12.56 -5.71
CA MET A 77 -2.03 11.16 -6.00
C MET A 77 -0.72 10.39 -5.79
N LYS A 78 -0.53 9.86 -4.58
CA LYS A 78 0.42 8.77 -4.34
C LYS A 78 0.14 7.70 -5.39
N VAL A 79 0.96 7.68 -6.44
CA VAL A 79 1.00 6.61 -7.41
C VAL A 79 1.09 5.34 -6.59
N ARG A 80 -0.01 4.56 -6.55
CA ARG A 80 -0.01 3.29 -5.85
C ARG A 80 1.03 2.46 -6.60
N LYS A 81 2.20 2.26 -5.99
CA LYS A 81 3.25 1.40 -6.56
C LYS A 81 2.57 0.12 -7.02
N ALA A 82 2.69 -0.19 -8.31
CA ALA A 82 2.12 -1.41 -8.87
C ALA A 82 2.54 -2.59 -7.97
N HIS A 83 1.61 -3.49 -7.65
CA HIS A 83 1.92 -4.65 -6.83
C HIS A 83 2.82 -5.59 -7.65
N ILE A 84 4.13 -5.43 -7.51
CA ILE A 84 5.12 -6.28 -8.17
C ILE A 84 5.06 -7.65 -7.49
N ARG A 85 4.58 -8.65 -8.23
CA ARG A 85 4.62 -10.05 -7.81
C ARG A 85 6.05 -10.54 -7.96
N HIS A 86 6.76 -10.62 -6.85
CA HIS A 86 8.14 -11.11 -6.82
C HIS A 86 8.16 -12.63 -6.87
N ASP A 87 9.14 -13.20 -7.57
CA ASP A 87 9.46 -14.63 -7.45
C ASP A 87 10.21 -14.87 -6.13
N TYR A 88 9.47 -15.33 -5.12
CA TYR A 88 10.00 -15.55 -3.79
C TYR A 88 11.04 -16.69 -3.72
N VAL A 89 11.12 -17.56 -4.74
CA VAL A 89 12.10 -18.64 -4.81
C VAL A 89 13.46 -18.10 -5.27
N GLU A 90 13.46 -17.20 -6.25
CA GLU A 90 14.70 -16.53 -6.70
C GLU A 90 15.23 -15.58 -5.63
N VAL A 91 14.35 -14.81 -4.99
CA VAL A 91 14.71 -13.97 -3.85
C VAL A 91 15.33 -14.79 -2.72
N ALA A 92 14.80 -15.99 -2.44
CA ALA A 92 15.38 -16.89 -1.45
C ALA A 92 16.83 -17.27 -1.82
N LYS A 93 17.10 -17.68 -3.07
CA LYS A 93 18.47 -17.97 -3.52
C LYS A 93 19.40 -16.75 -3.38
N HIS A 94 18.91 -15.56 -3.69
CA HIS A 94 19.68 -14.32 -3.50
C HIS A 94 19.99 -14.05 -2.02
N ILE A 95 19.02 -14.25 -1.13
CA ILE A 95 19.23 -14.10 0.33
C ILE A 95 20.25 -15.13 0.84
N GLU A 96 20.15 -16.38 0.40
CA GLU A 96 21.10 -17.43 0.79
C GLU A 96 22.52 -17.10 0.33
N ASN A 97 22.70 -16.70 -0.94
CA ASN A 97 23.99 -16.31 -1.47
C ASN A 97 24.57 -15.11 -0.73
N LEU A 98 23.76 -14.10 -0.43
CA LEU A 98 24.18 -12.93 0.34
C LEU A 98 24.61 -13.31 1.77
N LEU A 99 23.85 -14.14 2.47
CA LEU A 99 24.20 -14.56 3.82
C LEU A 99 25.46 -15.46 3.81
N ARG A 100 25.64 -16.30 2.79
CA ARG A 100 26.84 -17.14 2.64
C ARG A 100 28.08 -16.34 2.27
N GLU A 101 27.95 -15.33 1.42
CA GLU A 101 29.06 -14.41 1.04
C GLU A 101 29.53 -13.57 2.23
N THR A 102 28.57 -13.07 3.03
CA THR A 102 28.89 -12.08 4.06
C THR A 102 29.32 -12.73 5.38
N MET A 103 29.08 -14.05 5.57
CA MET A 103 29.45 -14.85 6.75
C MET A 103 29.11 -14.17 8.10
N SER A 104 28.14 -13.26 8.09
CA SER A 104 27.81 -12.40 9.22
C SER A 104 26.31 -12.15 9.28
N PRO A 105 25.75 -12.03 10.51
CA PRO A 105 24.34 -11.77 10.71
C PRO A 105 23.95 -10.41 10.11
N MET A 106 22.98 -10.40 9.20
CA MET A 106 22.48 -9.17 8.57
C MET A 106 21.13 -8.75 9.14
N SER A 107 20.93 -7.44 9.29
CA SER A 107 19.64 -6.88 9.69
C SER A 107 18.66 -6.84 8.51
N LEU A 108 17.35 -6.81 8.79
CA LEU A 108 16.32 -6.68 7.74
C LEU A 108 16.54 -5.45 6.84
N ALA A 109 16.98 -4.33 7.40
CA ALA A 109 17.21 -3.10 6.65
C ALA A 109 18.39 -3.25 5.68
N ASP A 110 19.47 -3.88 6.15
CA ASP A 110 20.68 -4.11 5.36
C ASP A 110 20.43 -5.16 4.27
N LEU A 111 19.70 -6.22 4.59
CA LEU A 111 19.29 -7.23 3.61
C LEU A 111 18.46 -6.59 2.49
N CYS A 112 17.50 -5.73 2.83
CA CYS A 112 16.65 -5.08 1.85
C CYS A 112 17.40 -4.03 1.02
N SER A 113 18.36 -3.31 1.60
CA SER A 113 19.18 -2.35 0.86
C SER A 113 20.08 -3.05 -0.15
N VAL A 114 20.70 -4.18 0.23
CA VAL A 114 21.56 -4.97 -0.65
C VAL A 114 20.75 -5.68 -1.74
N LEU A 115 19.58 -6.24 -1.42
CA LEU A 115 18.67 -6.83 -2.41
C LEU A 115 18.20 -5.80 -3.44
N LYS A 116 17.91 -4.57 -3.01
CA LYS A 116 17.57 -3.48 -3.91
C LYS A 116 18.77 -3.06 -4.78
N ALA A 117 19.96 -2.94 -4.20
CA ALA A 117 21.15 -2.48 -4.91
C ALA A 117 21.67 -3.50 -5.93
N ARG A 118 21.70 -4.80 -5.60
CA ARG A 118 22.27 -5.85 -6.45
C ARG A 118 21.25 -6.52 -7.37
N HIS A 119 20.01 -6.68 -6.92
CA HIS A 119 18.99 -7.48 -7.63
C HIS A 119 17.76 -6.66 -8.05
N GLN A 120 17.75 -5.34 -7.80
CA GLN A 120 16.61 -4.44 -8.09
C GLN A 120 15.28 -4.91 -7.49
N VAL A 121 15.33 -5.70 -6.41
CA VAL A 121 14.15 -6.21 -5.73
C VAL A 121 13.63 -5.16 -4.74
N GLU A 122 12.50 -4.54 -5.06
CA GLU A 122 11.82 -3.58 -4.18
C GLU A 122 10.55 -4.17 -3.56
N PHE A 123 10.60 -4.51 -2.28
CA PHE A 123 9.40 -4.89 -1.55
C PHE A 123 8.57 -3.67 -1.13
N ALA A 124 7.28 -3.69 -1.45
CA ALA A 124 6.31 -2.75 -0.88
C ALA A 124 6.18 -2.91 0.66
N SER A 125 6.36 -4.14 1.16
CA SER A 125 6.49 -4.46 2.58
C SER A 125 7.72 -5.35 2.80
N PRO A 126 8.85 -4.78 3.24
CA PRO A 126 10.12 -5.49 3.43
C PRO A 126 10.00 -6.74 4.31
N TYR A 127 9.29 -6.61 5.44
CA TYR A 127 9.08 -7.71 6.37
C TYR A 127 8.31 -8.87 5.74
N ILE A 128 7.19 -8.59 5.08
CA ILE A 128 6.35 -9.63 4.46
C ILE A 128 7.06 -10.29 3.28
N GLY A 129 7.77 -9.51 2.46
CA GLY A 129 8.51 -10.03 1.30
C GLY A 129 9.64 -10.99 1.70
N VAL A 130 10.44 -10.59 2.69
CA VAL A 130 11.52 -11.42 3.22
C VAL A 130 10.95 -12.65 3.92
N GLN A 131 9.90 -12.51 4.75
CA GLN A 131 9.29 -13.65 5.44
C GLN A 131 8.71 -14.70 4.47
N LYS A 132 8.13 -14.28 3.34
CA LYS A 132 7.66 -15.21 2.30
C LYS A 132 8.81 -15.97 1.64
N SER A 133 9.95 -15.32 1.45
CA SER A 133 11.14 -15.91 0.84
C SER A 133 11.85 -16.87 1.81
N LEU A 134 11.89 -16.52 3.11
CA LEU A 134 12.46 -17.36 4.17
C LEU A 134 11.72 -18.70 4.35
N LYS A 135 10.47 -18.83 3.91
CA LYS A 135 9.77 -20.13 3.90
C LYS A 135 10.51 -21.19 3.06
N TYR A 136 11.27 -20.76 2.06
CA TYR A 136 12.07 -21.64 1.19
C TYR A 136 13.49 -21.87 1.74
N LEU A 137 13.87 -21.23 2.84
CA LEU A 137 15.19 -21.33 3.46
C LEU A 137 15.07 -21.73 4.94
N PRO A 138 14.77 -23.02 5.23
CA PRO A 138 14.67 -23.49 6.62
C PRO A 138 16.01 -23.45 7.37
N GLN A 139 17.12 -23.24 6.67
CA GLN A 139 18.47 -23.17 7.23
C GLN A 139 18.77 -21.79 7.86
N VAL A 140 18.04 -20.74 7.48
CA VAL A 140 18.29 -19.38 7.98
C VAL A 140 17.63 -19.21 9.34
N LYS A 141 18.44 -18.95 10.37
CA LYS A 141 17.98 -18.61 11.71
C LYS A 141 17.57 -17.14 11.75
N VAL A 142 16.39 -16.90 12.31
CA VAL A 142 15.84 -15.56 12.53
C VAL A 142 15.89 -15.26 14.00
N GLU A 143 16.76 -14.34 14.40
CA GLU A 143 16.85 -13.85 15.77
C GLU A 143 16.26 -12.46 15.87
N LYS A 144 15.56 -12.20 16.98
CA LYS A 144 14.96 -10.90 17.26
C LYS A 144 15.80 -10.20 18.33
N ASP A 145 16.57 -9.21 17.91
CA ASP A 145 17.30 -8.33 18.80
C ASP A 145 16.51 -7.01 18.99
N GLY A 146 15.66 -6.99 20.02
CA GLY A 146 14.78 -5.87 20.34
C GLY A 146 13.76 -5.56 19.23
N ARG A 147 13.99 -4.44 18.50
CA ARG A 147 13.16 -4.01 17.34
C ARG A 147 13.74 -4.45 15.99
N LYS A 148 14.93 -5.05 15.97
CA LYS A 148 15.61 -5.48 14.74
C LYS A 148 15.46 -6.98 14.55
N LEU A 149 15.32 -7.39 13.30
CA LEU A 149 15.38 -8.79 12.90
C LEU A 149 16.75 -9.04 12.29
N ILE A 150 17.43 -10.05 12.81
CA ILE A 150 18.75 -10.48 12.41
C ILE A 150 18.62 -11.84 11.74
N PHE A 151 19.25 -11.99 10.59
CA PHE A 151 19.25 -13.21 9.78
C PHE A 151 20.67 -13.78 9.71
N SER A 152 20.83 -15.05 10.07
CA SER A 152 22.09 -15.80 9.99
C SER A 152 21.87 -17.18 9.39
N LEU A 153 22.91 -17.73 8.75
CA LEU A 153 22.98 -19.13 8.31
C LEU A 153 23.59 -20.00 9.41
#